data_AF-A0A1A9FUY3-F1
#
_entry.id   AF-A0A1A9FUY3-F1
#
_cell.length_a   1.000
_cell.length_b   1.000
_cell.length_c   1.000
_cell.angle_alpha   90.00
_cell.angle_beta   90.00
_cell.angle_gamma   90.00
#
_symmetry.space_group_name_H-M   'P 1'
#
loop_
_entity.id
_entity.type
_entity.pdbx_description
1 polymer ?
#
loop_
_entity_poly.entity_id
_entity_poly.type
_entity_poly.pdbx_seq_one_letter_code
_entity_poly.pdbx_strand_id
1 'polypeptide(L)'
;MKRIVLNLSIALLPLFGAALLLTGFETRHREHRTDYSFFIKQRPSPQIFFENPMVCGECDVEIYESLSLSRIEEIQTFCHQRFGLNNLRTCHAISAEKQRQARSYRQDLDAIAQVAARFINNSNIENGTNFLFPSLDDKTVVTECTLPLSAKWREDTKRNKRIIVSCEETNRPAPENRWDVTISVTD
;
A
#
# COMPACT_ATOMS: atom_id res chain seq x y z
N MET A 1 32.40 46.43 5.88
CA MET A 1 32.16 44.97 5.86
C MET A 1 31.36 44.45 7.05
N LYS A 2 31.82 44.59 8.31
CA LYS A 2 31.13 44.02 9.49
C LYS A 2 29.65 44.44 9.67
N ARG A 3 29.31 45.72 9.44
CA ARG A 3 27.91 46.22 9.52
C ARG A 3 26.99 45.67 8.41
N ILE A 4 27.53 45.49 7.21
CA ILE A 4 26.75 44.96 6.07
C ILE A 4 26.46 43.48 6.30
N VAL A 5 27.45 42.71 6.76
CA VAL A 5 27.27 41.30 7.14
C VAL A 5 26.27 41.17 8.29
N LEU A 6 26.37 42.01 9.33
CA LEU A 6 25.43 41.98 10.45
C LEU A 6 23.98 42.29 10.03
N ASN A 7 23.78 43.30 9.18
CA ASN A 7 22.45 43.66 8.68
C ASN A 7 21.87 42.57 7.76
N LEU A 8 22.69 41.93 6.93
CA LEU A 8 22.30 40.76 6.13
C LEU A 8 21.89 39.58 7.00
N SER A 9 22.67 39.27 8.05
CA SER A 9 22.35 38.17 8.99
C SER A 9 21.02 38.41 9.72
N ILE A 10 20.76 39.64 10.16
CA ILE A 10 19.50 40.01 10.83
C ILE A 10 18.31 39.93 9.87
N ALA A 11 18.49 40.31 8.60
CA ALA A 11 17.44 40.21 7.58
C ALA A 11 17.14 38.77 7.14
N LEU A 12 18.13 37.86 7.21
CA LEU A 12 17.99 36.45 6.84
C LEU A 12 17.34 35.58 7.94
N LEU A 13 17.48 35.96 9.21
CA LEU A 13 16.86 35.29 10.35
C LEU A 13 15.33 35.10 10.23
N PRO A 14 14.51 36.13 9.92
CA PRO A 14 13.07 35.97 9.76
C PRO A 14 12.70 35.13 8.53
N LEU A 15 13.49 35.19 7.46
CA LEU A 15 13.32 34.34 6.27
C LEU A 15 13.55 32.86 6.61
N PHE A 16 14.61 32.55 7.36
CA PHE A 16 14.86 31.19 7.86
C PHE A 16 13.77 30.71 8.82
N GLY A 17 13.31 31.59 9.73
CA GLY A 17 12.21 31.28 10.64
C GLY A 17 10.91 30.96 9.90
N ALA A 18 10.55 31.76 8.90
CA ALA A 18 9.37 31.50 8.07
C ALA A 18 9.50 30.20 7.26
N ALA A 19 10.69 29.89 6.73
CA ALA A 19 10.94 28.65 6.02
C ALA A 19 10.75 27.41 6.91
N LEU A 20 11.21 27.46 8.17
CA LEU A 20 11.01 26.37 9.13
C LEU A 20 9.53 26.13 9.46
N LEU A 21 8.74 27.20 9.57
CA LEU A 21 7.31 27.07 9.83
C LEU A 21 6.54 26.45 8.65
N LEU A 22 7.06 26.60 7.43
CA LEU A 22 6.43 26.12 6.20
C LEU A 22 7.01 24.79 5.68
N THR A 23 7.96 24.19 6.39
CA THR A 23 8.59 22.92 5.98
C THR A 23 8.36 21.83 7.01
N GLY A 24 8.16 20.60 6.54
CA GLY A 24 7.92 19.44 7.41
C GLY A 24 8.47 18.15 6.81
N PHE A 25 8.56 17.13 7.65
CA PHE A 25 8.90 15.77 7.28
C PHE A 25 7.71 14.86 7.58
N GLU A 26 7.32 14.13 6.55
CA GLU A 26 6.36 13.04 6.62
C GLU A 26 7.10 11.78 7.08
N THR A 27 6.58 11.11 8.12
CA THR A 27 7.10 9.86 8.64
C THR A 27 6.22 8.69 8.19
N ARG A 28 6.85 7.63 7.67
CA ARG A 28 6.18 6.39 7.28
C ARG A 28 6.81 5.21 8.01
N HIS A 29 6.00 4.52 8.81
CA HIS A 29 6.45 3.30 9.46
C HIS A 29 6.34 2.10 8.50
N ARG A 30 7.37 1.25 8.52
CA ARG A 30 7.43 -0.08 7.92
C ARG A 30 7.75 -1.09 9.01
N GLU A 31 7.68 -2.38 8.71
CA GLU A 31 7.86 -3.45 9.69
C GLU A 31 9.25 -3.37 10.37
N HIS A 32 10.28 -2.93 9.62
CA HIS A 32 11.65 -2.88 10.12
C HIS A 32 12.37 -1.53 9.94
N ARG A 33 11.67 -0.49 9.46
CA ARG A 33 12.29 0.82 9.18
C ARG A 33 11.28 1.96 9.24
N THR A 34 11.78 3.17 9.47
CA THR A 34 10.98 4.40 9.32
C THR A 34 11.58 5.24 8.20
N ASP A 35 10.76 5.57 7.20
CA ASP A 35 11.14 6.44 6.11
C ASP A 35 10.68 7.87 6.38
N TYR A 36 11.51 8.82 5.94
CA TYR A 36 11.24 10.26 6.06
C TYR A 36 11.13 10.87 4.68
N SER A 37 10.14 11.74 4.47
CA SER A 37 9.96 12.46 3.21
C SER A 37 9.69 13.93 3.48
N PHE A 38 10.47 14.81 2.86
CA PHE A 38 10.27 16.25 2.99
C PHE A 38 8.99 16.71 2.27
N PHE A 39 8.28 17.69 2.85
CA PHE A 39 7.19 18.39 2.18
C PHE A 39 7.10 19.87 2.60
N ILE A 40 6.49 20.68 1.72
CA ILE A 40 6.12 22.07 2.01
C ILE A 40 4.70 22.07 2.59
N LYS A 41 4.54 22.63 3.79
CA LYS A 41 3.26 22.78 4.46
C LYS A 41 2.41 23.82 3.77
N GLN A 42 1.11 23.61 3.76
CA GLN A 42 0.13 24.57 3.26
C GLN A 42 -0.17 25.68 4.27
N ARG A 43 0.22 25.50 5.54
CA ARG A 43 0.08 26.50 6.61
C ARG A 43 1.30 26.52 7.53
N PRO A 44 1.61 27.66 8.15
CA PRO A 44 2.71 27.74 9.10
C PRO A 44 2.40 26.92 10.37
N SER A 45 3.33 26.07 10.78
CA SER A 45 3.24 25.29 12.02
C SER A 45 4.62 25.02 12.59
N PRO A 46 4.80 25.07 13.92
CA PRO A 46 6.06 24.70 14.57
C PRO A 46 6.32 23.18 14.56
N GLN A 47 5.29 22.36 14.29
CA GLN A 47 5.45 20.91 14.21
C GLN A 47 6.28 20.53 12.98
N ILE A 48 7.34 19.75 13.16
CA ILE A 48 8.27 19.38 12.09
C ILE A 48 7.94 18.00 11.51
N PHE A 49 7.61 17.03 12.37
CA PHE A 49 7.34 15.65 11.98
C PHE A 49 5.83 15.38 11.98
N PHE A 50 5.37 14.73 10.92
CA PHE A 50 3.98 14.34 10.75
C PHE A 50 3.89 12.89 10.30
N GLU A 51 3.19 12.08 11.06
CA GLU A 51 2.94 10.71 10.68
C GLU A 51 1.98 10.64 9.49
N ASN A 52 2.32 9.85 8.48
CA ASN A 52 1.45 9.62 7.35
C ASN A 52 0.48 8.46 7.64
N PRO A 53 -0.82 8.75 7.87
CA PRO A 53 -1.82 7.71 8.07
C PRO A 53 -2.23 7.02 6.76
N MET A 54 -1.78 7.50 5.61
CA MET A 54 -2.24 7.06 4.27
C MET A 54 -1.36 5.99 3.64
N VAL A 55 -0.10 5.87 4.07
CA VAL A 55 0.88 4.99 3.45
C VAL A 55 1.61 4.23 4.54
N CYS A 56 1.20 2.98 4.72
CA CYS A 56 2.07 2.01 5.35
C CYS A 56 2.76 1.20 4.25
N GLY A 57 4.09 1.07 4.34
CA GLY A 57 4.85 0.36 3.31
C GLY A 57 4.59 -1.15 3.32
N GLU A 58 4.36 -1.73 4.50
CA GLU A 58 4.24 -3.19 4.71
C GLU A 58 3.06 -3.61 5.59
N CYS A 59 2.35 -2.66 6.24
CA CYS A 59 1.22 -2.97 7.12
C CYS A 59 -0.13 -2.59 6.49
N ASP A 60 -1.20 -3.21 7.01
CA ASP A 60 -2.55 -2.81 6.70
C ASP A 60 -2.87 -1.48 7.36
N VAL A 61 -3.37 -0.53 6.57
CA VAL A 61 -3.84 0.73 7.14
C VAL A 61 -5.13 0.47 7.89
N GLU A 62 -5.18 0.91 9.14
CA GLU A 62 -6.35 0.81 10.00
C GLU A 62 -7.58 1.47 9.36
N ILE A 63 -8.72 0.80 9.48
CA ILE A 63 -10.00 1.28 8.95
C ILE A 63 -10.40 2.54 9.73
N TYR A 64 -10.73 3.62 9.03
CA TYR A 64 -10.98 4.93 9.63
C TYR A 64 -12.06 4.89 10.73
N GLU A 65 -13.11 4.10 10.54
CA GLU A 65 -14.20 3.90 11.50
C GLU A 65 -13.75 3.22 12.81
N SER A 66 -12.58 2.58 12.83
CA SER A 66 -12.00 1.91 13.99
C SER A 66 -10.93 2.73 14.73
N LEU A 67 -10.60 3.92 14.22
CA LEU A 67 -9.55 4.76 14.78
C LEU A 67 -9.98 5.42 16.10
N SER A 68 -9.02 5.56 17.01
CA SER A 68 -9.20 6.36 18.22
C SER A 68 -9.35 7.85 17.89
N LEU A 69 -10.00 8.61 18.79
CA LEU A 69 -10.16 10.06 18.62
C LEU A 69 -8.83 10.80 18.46
N SER A 70 -7.80 10.41 19.22
CA SER A 70 -6.46 10.99 19.09
C SER A 70 -5.86 10.75 17.70
N ARG A 71 -6.09 9.56 17.13
CA ARG A 71 -5.58 9.21 15.81
C ARG A 71 -6.31 9.98 14.70
N ILE A 72 -7.60 10.26 14.89
CA ILE A 72 -8.38 11.11 13.97
C ILE A 72 -7.84 12.54 13.97
N GLU A 73 -7.49 13.10 15.14
CA GLU A 73 -6.90 14.45 15.24
C GLU A 73 -5.53 14.55 14.56
N GLU A 74 -4.71 13.49 14.65
CA GLU A 74 -3.43 13.40 13.93
C GLU A 74 -3.63 13.39 12.41
N ILE A 75 -4.61 12.61 11.92
CA ILE A 75 -4.97 12.55 10.50
C ILE A 75 -5.44 13.92 10.00
N GLN A 76 -6.31 14.59 10.75
CA GLN A 76 -6.79 15.93 10.43
C GLN A 76 -5.63 16.90 10.34
N THR A 77 -4.74 16.89 11.34
CA THR A 77 -3.56 17.75 11.39
C THR A 77 -2.65 17.50 10.19
N PHE A 78 -2.35 16.23 9.88
CA PHE A 78 -1.54 15.89 8.71
C PHE A 78 -2.18 16.38 7.41
N CYS A 79 -3.48 16.13 7.19
CA CYS A 79 -4.17 16.56 5.98
C CYS A 79 -4.25 18.07 5.83
N HIS A 80 -4.45 18.76 6.94
CA HIS A 80 -4.45 20.21 6.99
C HIS A 80 -3.10 20.79 6.58
N GLN A 81 -2.02 20.24 7.12
CA GLN A 81 -0.67 20.73 6.89
C GLN A 81 -0.14 20.30 5.51
N ARG A 82 -0.42 19.06 5.08
CA ARG A 82 0.12 18.49 3.84
C ARG A 82 -0.66 18.89 2.60
N PHE A 83 -1.98 19.00 2.71
CA PHE A 83 -2.89 19.20 1.58
C PHE A 83 -3.80 20.43 1.72
N GLY A 84 -3.81 21.13 2.86
CA GLY A 84 -4.66 22.30 3.07
C GLY A 84 -6.14 21.97 3.24
N LEU A 85 -6.45 20.70 3.55
CA LEU A 85 -7.81 20.19 3.62
C LEU A 85 -8.32 20.20 5.06
N ASN A 86 -9.48 20.81 5.28
CA ASN A 86 -10.20 20.79 6.56
C ASN A 86 -11.30 19.72 6.58
N ASN A 87 -11.70 19.24 5.40
CA ASN A 87 -12.73 18.23 5.28
C ASN A 87 -12.11 16.86 5.46
N LEU A 88 -12.40 16.26 6.61
CA LEU A 88 -11.94 14.94 6.99
C LEU A 88 -12.42 13.83 6.04
N ARG A 89 -13.62 13.95 5.47
CA ARG A 89 -14.12 13.00 4.45
C ARG A 89 -13.29 13.05 3.18
N THR A 90 -12.90 14.25 2.74
CA THR A 90 -12.05 14.42 1.54
C THR A 90 -10.62 13.94 1.81
N CYS A 91 -10.07 14.27 2.97
CA CYS A 91 -8.79 13.76 3.45
C CYS A 91 -8.79 12.22 3.49
N HIS A 92 -9.84 11.63 4.04
CA HIS A 92 -10.04 10.19 4.09
C HIS A 92 -10.15 9.58 2.67
N ALA A 93 -10.91 10.20 1.77
CA ALA A 93 -11.02 9.72 0.38
C ALA A 93 -9.67 9.71 -0.35
N ILE A 94 -8.83 10.75 -0.17
CA ILE A 94 -7.47 10.79 -0.72
C ILE A 94 -6.60 9.69 -0.09
N SER A 95 -6.76 9.46 1.22
CA SER A 95 -6.03 8.41 1.94
C SER A 95 -6.40 7.03 1.39
N ALA A 96 -7.70 6.74 1.30
CA ALA A 96 -8.25 5.50 0.77
C ALA A 96 -7.86 5.28 -0.69
N GLU A 97 -7.84 6.33 -1.51
CA GLU A 97 -7.41 6.22 -2.91
C GLU A 97 -5.90 5.98 -3.03
N LYS A 98 -5.06 6.64 -2.22
CA LYS A 98 -3.62 6.35 -2.20
C LYS A 98 -3.30 4.95 -1.69
N GLN A 99 -4.07 4.47 -0.73
CA GLN A 99 -4.01 3.07 -0.30
C GLN A 99 -4.44 2.13 -1.42
N ARG A 100 -5.53 2.45 -2.14
CA ARG A 100 -5.93 1.68 -3.32
C ARG A 100 -4.86 1.69 -4.39
N GLN A 101 -4.17 2.79 -4.63
CA GLN A 101 -3.05 2.86 -5.58
C GLN A 101 -1.81 2.10 -5.10
N ALA A 102 -1.54 2.10 -3.80
CA ALA A 102 -0.50 1.25 -3.22
C ALA A 102 -0.89 -0.24 -3.30
N ARG A 103 -2.18 -0.55 -3.11
CA ARG A 103 -2.78 -1.89 -3.23
C ARG A 103 -3.06 -2.30 -4.67
N SER A 104 -3.16 -1.39 -5.63
CA SER A 104 -3.41 -1.73 -7.04
C SER A 104 -2.17 -2.35 -7.66
N TYR A 105 -1.02 -2.25 -6.99
CA TYR A 105 0.11 -3.10 -7.31
C TYR A 105 -0.02 -4.52 -6.77
N ARG A 106 -1.07 -4.86 -5.99
CA ARG A 106 -1.31 -6.20 -5.46
C ARG A 106 -2.46 -6.85 -6.21
N GLN A 107 -2.29 -8.11 -6.59
CA GLN A 107 -3.31 -8.92 -7.20
C GLN A 107 -4.47 -9.13 -6.22
N ASP A 108 -5.70 -8.93 -6.70
CA ASP A 108 -6.91 -9.25 -5.94
C ASP A 108 -6.96 -10.77 -5.64
N LEU A 109 -7.06 -11.11 -4.35
CA LEU A 109 -7.19 -12.49 -3.88
C LEU A 109 -8.45 -13.15 -4.45
N ASP A 110 -9.54 -12.41 -4.60
CA ASP A 110 -10.78 -12.94 -5.16
C ASP A 110 -10.61 -13.30 -6.64
N ALA A 111 -9.78 -12.55 -7.38
CA ALA A 111 -9.46 -12.88 -8.76
C ALA A 111 -8.63 -14.17 -8.88
N ILE A 112 -7.66 -14.38 -7.99
CA ILE A 112 -6.90 -15.65 -7.90
C ILE A 112 -7.86 -16.80 -7.55
N ALA A 113 -8.76 -16.57 -6.58
CA ALA A 113 -9.76 -17.53 -6.15
C ALA A 113 -10.67 -17.97 -7.31
N GLN A 114 -11.22 -17.01 -8.05
CA GLN A 114 -12.12 -17.28 -9.17
C GLN A 114 -11.46 -18.09 -10.30
N VAL A 115 -10.19 -17.79 -10.61
CA VAL A 115 -9.44 -18.52 -11.65
C VAL A 115 -9.17 -19.95 -11.21
N ALA A 116 -8.78 -20.16 -9.95
CA ALA A 116 -8.65 -21.49 -9.38
C ALA A 116 -9.99 -22.25 -9.37
N ALA A 117 -11.09 -21.57 -9.04
CA ALA A 117 -12.45 -22.14 -8.99
C ALA A 117 -12.84 -22.69 -10.35
N ARG A 118 -12.66 -21.84 -11.37
CA ARG A 118 -13.02 -22.16 -12.74
C ARG A 118 -12.21 -23.33 -13.25
N PHE A 119 -10.91 -23.36 -12.95
CA PHE A 119 -10.03 -24.46 -13.31
C PHE A 119 -10.46 -25.79 -12.66
N ILE A 120 -10.75 -25.79 -11.35
CA ILE A 120 -11.22 -27.00 -10.64
C ILE A 120 -12.56 -27.47 -11.19
N ASN A 121 -13.51 -26.56 -11.37
CA ASN A 121 -14.84 -26.90 -11.85
C ASN A 121 -14.76 -27.56 -13.23
N ASN A 122 -13.97 -27.00 -14.14
CA ASN A 122 -13.73 -27.60 -15.45
C ASN A 122 -13.07 -28.97 -15.31
N SER A 123 -12.06 -29.11 -14.44
CA SER A 123 -11.37 -30.38 -14.23
C SER A 123 -12.27 -31.47 -13.60
N ASN A 124 -13.18 -31.08 -12.72
CA ASN A 124 -14.20 -31.96 -12.13
C ASN A 124 -15.18 -32.46 -13.19
N ILE A 125 -15.64 -31.57 -14.07
CA ILE A 125 -16.52 -31.94 -15.20
C ILE A 125 -15.80 -32.89 -16.16
N GLU A 126 -14.54 -32.60 -16.52
CA GLU A 126 -13.76 -33.39 -17.47
C GLU A 126 -13.38 -34.78 -16.93
N ASN A 127 -13.00 -34.87 -15.66
CA ASN A 127 -12.45 -36.11 -15.06
C ASN A 127 -13.44 -36.87 -14.16
N GLY A 128 -14.65 -36.33 -13.95
CA GLY A 128 -15.63 -36.91 -13.03
C GLY A 128 -15.18 -36.88 -11.56
N THR A 129 -14.35 -35.92 -11.18
CA THR A 129 -13.87 -35.72 -9.80
C THR A 129 -14.75 -34.73 -9.03
N ASN A 130 -14.57 -34.63 -7.71
CA ASN A 130 -15.32 -33.70 -6.86
C ASN A 130 -14.40 -32.89 -5.94
N PHE A 131 -13.32 -32.37 -6.49
CA PHE A 131 -12.39 -31.55 -5.73
C PHE A 131 -13.09 -30.28 -5.21
N LEU A 132 -12.85 -29.96 -3.94
CA LEU A 132 -13.43 -28.82 -3.27
C LEU A 132 -12.64 -27.54 -3.53
N PHE A 133 -13.35 -26.41 -3.42
CA PHE A 133 -12.78 -25.09 -3.64
C PHE A 133 -11.69 -24.79 -2.60
N PRO A 134 -10.54 -24.29 -3.03
CA PRO A 134 -9.40 -24.13 -2.13
C PRO A 134 -9.56 -22.92 -1.21
N SER A 135 -9.04 -23.05 0.02
CA SER A 135 -8.79 -21.90 0.88
C SER A 135 -7.51 -21.19 0.42
N LEU A 136 -7.60 -19.90 0.13
CA LEU A 136 -6.43 -19.05 -0.06
C LEU A 136 -5.89 -18.63 1.30
N ASP A 137 -4.55 -18.65 1.42
CA ASP A 137 -3.86 -18.05 2.56
C ASP A 137 -3.94 -16.52 2.42
N ASP A 138 -4.44 -15.85 3.45
CA ASP A 138 -4.58 -14.39 3.52
C ASP A 138 -3.22 -13.67 3.48
N LYS A 139 -2.12 -14.42 3.68
CA LYS A 139 -0.74 -13.95 3.49
C LYS A 139 -0.26 -13.94 2.04
N THR A 140 -1.10 -14.36 1.08
CA THR A 140 -0.72 -14.36 -0.35
C THR A 140 -0.67 -12.94 -0.88
N VAL A 141 0.53 -12.35 -0.91
CA VAL A 141 0.73 -10.98 -1.44
C VAL A 141 1.59 -11.07 -2.70
N VAL A 142 0.95 -10.93 -3.87
CA VAL A 142 1.62 -10.93 -5.18
C VAL A 142 1.24 -9.69 -5.98
N THR A 143 2.09 -9.31 -6.94
CA THR A 143 1.88 -8.11 -7.74
C THR A 143 0.68 -8.27 -8.69
N GLU A 144 -0.08 -7.21 -8.96
CA GLU A 144 -1.15 -7.26 -9.97
C GLU A 144 -0.61 -7.71 -11.34
N CYS A 145 -1.30 -8.67 -11.94
CA CYS A 145 -0.97 -9.18 -13.27
C CYS A 145 -1.51 -8.26 -14.35
N THR A 146 -0.70 -7.97 -15.37
CA THR A 146 -1.15 -7.20 -16.54
C THR A 146 -1.87 -8.06 -17.57
N LEU A 147 -1.61 -9.37 -17.54
CA LEU A 147 -2.25 -10.36 -18.39
C LEU A 147 -3.26 -11.20 -17.60
N PRO A 148 -4.22 -11.86 -18.28
CA PRO A 148 -5.11 -12.81 -17.63
C PRO A 148 -4.31 -13.90 -16.89
N LEU A 149 -4.71 -14.18 -15.65
CA LEU A 149 -4.10 -15.24 -14.86
C LEU A 149 -4.31 -16.60 -15.52
N SER A 150 -3.32 -17.48 -15.36
CA SER A 150 -3.38 -18.87 -15.83
C SER A 150 -3.40 -19.83 -14.64
N ALA A 151 -3.98 -21.01 -14.83
CA ALA A 151 -4.01 -22.06 -13.81
C ALA A 151 -3.61 -23.41 -14.40
N LYS A 152 -2.84 -24.18 -13.63
CA LYS A 152 -2.42 -25.55 -14.00
C LYS A 152 -2.32 -26.45 -12.79
N TRP A 153 -2.47 -27.76 -13.01
CA TRP A 153 -2.13 -28.75 -11.99
C TRP A 153 -0.64 -28.72 -11.71
N ARG A 154 -0.29 -28.88 -10.43
CA ARG A 154 1.09 -29.12 -10.02
C ARG A 154 1.37 -30.62 -10.14
N GLU A 155 2.33 -30.99 -10.98
CA GLU A 155 2.60 -32.39 -11.33
C GLU A 155 3.46 -33.14 -10.29
N ASP A 156 4.02 -32.44 -9.30
CA ASP A 156 4.98 -32.97 -8.34
C ASP A 156 4.36 -33.85 -7.23
N THR A 157 3.03 -33.86 -7.08
CA THR A 157 2.35 -34.40 -5.90
C THR A 157 1.20 -35.33 -6.27
N LYS A 158 1.42 -36.65 -6.17
CA LYS A 158 0.37 -37.67 -6.38
C LYS A 158 -0.65 -37.78 -5.25
N ARG A 159 -0.28 -37.40 -4.02
CA ARG A 159 -1.12 -37.56 -2.82
C ARG A 159 -1.88 -36.29 -2.41
N ASN A 160 -1.33 -35.11 -2.73
CA ASN A 160 -1.93 -33.82 -2.35
C ASN A 160 -2.09 -33.00 -3.61
N LYS A 161 -3.29 -33.00 -4.21
CA LYS A 161 -3.56 -32.22 -5.42
C LYS A 161 -3.37 -30.73 -5.13
N ARG A 162 -2.55 -30.08 -5.95
CA ARG A 162 -2.26 -28.65 -5.84
C ARG A 162 -2.39 -28.00 -7.20
N ILE A 163 -2.86 -26.75 -7.19
CA ILE A 163 -2.98 -25.92 -8.38
C ILE A 163 -1.96 -24.81 -8.27
N ILE A 164 -1.35 -24.46 -9.40
CA ILE A 164 -0.55 -23.26 -9.54
C ILE A 164 -1.40 -22.25 -10.30
N VAL A 165 -1.62 -21.09 -9.72
CA VAL A 165 -2.12 -19.90 -10.43
C VAL A 165 -0.92 -19.01 -10.72
N SER A 166 -0.73 -18.67 -11.98
CA SER A 166 0.48 -17.99 -12.46
C SER A 166 0.16 -16.70 -13.21
N CYS A 167 1.08 -15.74 -13.08
CA CYS A 167 1.11 -14.50 -13.82
C CYS A 167 2.40 -14.42 -14.65
N GLU A 168 2.25 -14.26 -15.96
CA GLU A 168 3.37 -14.21 -16.90
C GLU A 168 4.00 -12.81 -17.02
N GLU A 169 3.22 -11.76 -16.74
CA GLU A 169 3.65 -10.38 -16.85
C GLU A 169 2.99 -9.49 -15.81
N THR A 170 3.81 -8.70 -15.11
CA THR A 170 3.39 -7.63 -14.21
C THR A 170 4.00 -6.30 -14.66
N ASN A 171 3.56 -5.20 -14.06
CA ASN A 171 4.17 -3.87 -14.29
C ASN A 171 5.53 -3.67 -13.57
N ARG A 172 6.14 -4.74 -13.01
CA ARG A 172 7.41 -4.67 -12.27
C ARG A 172 8.57 -5.24 -13.10
N PRO A 173 9.82 -4.78 -12.87
CA PRO A 173 10.99 -5.40 -13.47
C PRO A 173 11.27 -6.79 -12.89
N ALA A 174 12.06 -7.60 -13.58
CA ALA A 174 12.50 -8.91 -13.08
C ALA A 174 13.24 -8.76 -11.72
N PRO A 175 13.03 -9.69 -10.77
CA PRO A 175 12.29 -10.95 -10.89
C PRO A 175 10.78 -10.85 -10.62
N GLU A 176 10.28 -9.68 -10.22
CA GLU A 176 8.86 -9.46 -9.85
C GLU A 176 7.93 -9.34 -11.07
N ASN A 177 8.47 -9.43 -12.28
CA ASN A 177 7.73 -9.38 -13.54
C ASN A 177 6.82 -10.59 -13.79
N ARG A 178 6.93 -11.63 -12.96
CA ARG A 178 6.13 -12.87 -13.02
C ARG A 178 6.03 -13.48 -11.62
N TRP A 179 5.01 -14.29 -11.38
CA TRP A 179 4.86 -15.01 -10.11
C TRP A 179 3.95 -16.24 -10.23
N ASP A 180 4.13 -17.18 -9.31
CA ASP A 180 3.33 -18.40 -9.18
C ASP A 180 2.81 -18.53 -7.73
N VAL A 181 1.49 -18.67 -7.57
CA VAL A 181 0.83 -18.96 -6.29
C VAL A 181 0.39 -20.41 -6.28
N THR A 182 0.75 -21.13 -5.22
CA THR A 182 0.37 -22.55 -5.08
C THR A 182 -0.76 -22.69 -4.09
N ILE A 183 -1.80 -23.38 -4.54
CA ILE A 183 -3.06 -23.50 -3.84
C ILE A 183 -3.32 -24.98 -3.58
N SER A 184 -3.63 -25.33 -2.33
CA SER A 184 -3.93 -26.71 -1.94
C SER A 184 -5.39 -27.03 -2.19
N VAL A 185 -5.65 -28.20 -2.77
CA VAL A 185 -7.00 -28.69 -3.09
C VAL A 185 -7.33 -29.85 -2.14
N THR A 186 -8.60 -29.99 -1.80
CA THR A 186 -9.11 -31.09 -0.96
C THR A 186 -10.11 -31.94 -1.74
N ASP A 187 -10.16 -33.22 -1.41
CA ASP A 187 -11.04 -34.23 -2.03
C ASP A 187 -12.36 -34.33 -1.27
#